data_AF-A0A4P9D0X2-F1
#
_entry.id   AF-A0A4P9D0X2-F1
#
_cell.length_a   1.000
_cell.length_b   1.000
_cell.length_c   1.000
_cell.angle_alpha   90.00
_cell.angle_beta   90.00
_cell.angle_gamma   90.00
#
_symmetry.space_group_name_H-M   'P 1'
#
loop_
_entity.id
_entity.type
_entity.pdbx_description
1 polymer ?
#
loop_
_entity_poly.entity_id
_entity_poly.type
_entity_poly.pdbx_seq_one_letter_code
_entity_poly.pdbx_strand_id
1 'polypeptide(L)'
;MKTLYPVLSYFFFLFLIIGCNAAGDFSEKVMRDNMEQCVHSSGVSAEDIKNLEKLTTPNHNQNCFAKCLVEKLGFITSSGDIDMDKVKKEDELHELSPELMKCLGEVGKIQGCDDMLKVFECKQKYM
;
A
#
# COMPACT_ATOMS: atom_id res chain seq x y z
N MET A 1 21.33 -33.77 44.06
CA MET A 1 20.44 -33.30 42.97
C MET A 1 20.01 -31.87 43.27
N LYS A 2 20.47 -30.87 42.48
CA LYS A 2 19.88 -29.53 42.27
C LYS A 2 20.98 -28.51 41.89
N THR A 3 21.51 -28.56 40.67
CA THR A 3 22.30 -27.45 40.09
C THR A 3 22.30 -27.45 38.55
N LEU A 4 21.31 -28.05 37.87
CA LEU A 4 21.29 -28.09 36.39
C LEU A 4 20.24 -27.19 35.72
N TYR A 5 19.40 -26.50 36.50
CA TYR A 5 18.34 -25.62 35.98
C TYR A 5 18.71 -24.14 35.73
N PRO A 6 19.73 -23.50 36.35
CA PRO A 6 19.95 -22.07 36.14
C PRO A 6 20.69 -21.73 34.84
N VAL A 7 21.38 -22.70 34.21
CA VAL A 7 22.19 -22.46 33.01
C VAL A 7 21.36 -22.51 31.72
N LEU A 8 20.35 -23.39 31.67
CA LEU A 8 19.41 -23.50 30.55
C LEU A 8 18.46 -22.29 30.44
N SER A 9 18.17 -21.62 31.55
CA SER A 9 17.33 -20.41 31.56
C SER A 9 18.07 -19.16 31.07
N TYR A 10 19.41 -19.11 31.23
CA TYR A 10 20.21 -17.93 30.87
C TYR A 10 20.53 -17.89 29.37
N PHE A 11 20.68 -19.06 28.74
CA PHE A 11 20.93 -19.18 27.30
C PHE A 11 19.73 -18.74 26.44
N PHE A 12 18.51 -18.92 26.95
CA PHE A 12 17.29 -18.52 26.25
C PHE A 12 17.09 -16.99 26.22
N PHE A 13 17.58 -16.30 27.25
CA PHE A 13 17.51 -14.83 27.33
C PHE A 13 18.54 -14.12 26.44
N LEU A 14 19.69 -14.76 26.17
CA LEU A 14 20.72 -14.19 25.29
C LEU A 14 20.38 -14.27 23.79
N PHE A 15 19.49 -15.20 23.39
CA PHE A 15 19.03 -15.29 22.00
C PHE A 15 17.94 -14.26 21.64
N LEU A 16 17.28 -13.65 22.62
CA LEU A 16 16.19 -12.68 22.38
C LEU A 16 16.65 -11.24 22.12
N ILE A 17 17.94 -10.92 22.35
CA ILE A 17 18.45 -9.55 22.20
C ILE A 17 19.07 -9.29 20.80
N ILE A 18 19.26 -10.32 19.97
CA ILE A 18 19.83 -10.17 18.60
C ILE A 18 18.71 -10.00 17.53
N GLY A 19 17.47 -9.77 17.94
CA GLY A 19 16.29 -9.78 17.05
C GLY A 19 15.68 -8.41 16.72
N CYS A 20 16.39 -7.29 16.89
CA CYS A 20 15.77 -5.97 16.69
C CYS A 20 16.65 -5.01 15.89
N ASN A 21 16.83 -5.27 14.59
CA ASN A 21 17.32 -4.29 13.59
C ASN A 21 16.76 -4.58 12.18
N ALA A 22 15.47 -4.95 12.05
CA ALA A 22 14.86 -5.28 10.75
C ALA A 22 13.53 -4.55 10.49
N ALA A 23 13.33 -3.36 11.06
CA ALA A 23 12.07 -2.62 10.92
C ALA A 23 11.94 -1.83 9.59
N GLY A 24 13.04 -1.61 8.86
CA GLY A 24 13.04 -0.90 7.57
C GLY A 24 12.82 -1.81 6.35
N ASP A 25 13.43 -2.99 6.34
CA ASP A 25 13.53 -3.84 5.14
C ASP A 25 12.20 -4.52 4.76
N PHE A 26 11.32 -4.73 5.75
CA PHE A 26 10.06 -5.45 5.52
C PHE A 26 9.07 -4.63 4.68
N SER A 27 8.93 -3.33 4.96
CA SER A 27 7.99 -2.46 4.24
C SER A 27 8.40 -2.25 2.78
N GLU A 28 9.69 -2.01 2.54
CA GLU A 28 10.23 -1.84 1.18
C GLU A 28 10.10 -3.12 0.36
N LYS A 29 10.42 -4.28 0.96
CA LYS A 29 10.25 -5.57 0.30
C LYS A 29 8.80 -5.85 -0.05
N VAL A 30 7.87 -5.61 0.88
CA VAL A 30 6.43 -5.83 0.63
C VAL A 30 5.93 -4.92 -0.50
N MET A 31 6.35 -3.64 -0.52
CA MET A 31 5.98 -2.71 -1.58
C MET A 31 6.50 -3.18 -2.94
N ARG A 32 7.78 -3.55 -3.02
CA ARG A 32 8.41 -4.06 -4.26
C ARG A 32 7.72 -5.33 -4.75
N ASP A 33 7.50 -6.31 -3.87
CA ASP A 33 6.86 -7.58 -4.24
C ASP A 33 5.43 -7.36 -4.76
N ASN A 34 4.70 -6.39 -4.18
CA ASN A 34 3.36 -6.00 -4.66
C ASN A 34 3.43 -5.29 -6.02
N MET A 35 4.36 -4.37 -6.21
CA MET A 35 4.57 -3.68 -7.49
C MET A 35 4.91 -4.67 -8.61
N GLU A 36 5.83 -5.60 -8.39
CA GLU A 36 6.23 -6.61 -9.40
C GLU A 36 5.03 -7.47 -9.83
N GLN A 37 4.22 -7.92 -8.87
CA GLN A 37 3.00 -8.66 -9.17
C GLN A 37 2.00 -7.84 -9.98
N CYS A 38 1.84 -6.56 -9.65
CA CYS A 38 0.92 -5.70 -10.37
C CYS A 38 1.39 -5.40 -11.78
N VAL A 39 2.68 -5.14 -11.99
CA VAL A 39 3.28 -4.98 -13.34
C VAL A 39 2.98 -6.20 -14.20
N HIS A 40 3.23 -7.40 -13.67
CA HIS A 40 2.98 -8.65 -14.38
C HIS A 40 1.49 -8.83 -14.73
N SER A 41 0.58 -8.50 -13.79
CA SER A 41 -0.85 -8.71 -13.99
C SER A 41 -1.52 -7.71 -14.94
N SER A 42 -1.04 -6.46 -14.97
CA SER A 42 -1.64 -5.39 -15.78
C SER A 42 -1.01 -5.25 -17.15
N GLY A 43 0.18 -5.83 -17.37
CA GLY A 43 0.91 -5.73 -18.63
C GLY A 43 1.49 -4.34 -18.90
N VAL A 44 1.66 -3.50 -17.88
CA VAL A 44 2.36 -2.21 -18.00
C VAL A 44 3.86 -2.42 -18.16
N SER A 45 4.51 -1.54 -18.92
CA SER A 45 5.96 -1.45 -18.92
C SER A 45 6.47 -0.61 -17.73
N ALA A 46 7.76 -0.69 -17.44
CA ALA A 46 8.41 0.18 -16.46
C ALA A 46 8.30 1.68 -16.85
N GLU A 47 8.19 1.97 -18.14
CA GLU A 47 7.99 3.33 -18.63
C GLU A 47 6.56 3.82 -18.38
N ASP A 48 5.56 2.95 -18.52
CA ASP A 48 4.15 3.29 -18.28
C ASP A 48 3.87 3.66 -16.82
N ILE A 49 4.61 3.08 -15.87
CA ILE A 49 4.46 3.40 -14.44
C ILE A 49 5.27 4.63 -14.02
N LYS A 50 6.19 5.09 -14.87
CA LYS A 50 7.06 6.23 -14.58
C LYS A 50 6.23 7.50 -14.56
N ASN A 51 6.09 8.09 -13.37
CA ASN A 51 5.19 9.23 -13.09
C ASN A 51 3.70 8.93 -13.20
N LEU A 52 3.28 7.67 -12.98
CA LEU A 52 1.85 7.33 -12.92
C LEU A 52 1.06 8.27 -11.99
N GLU A 53 1.68 8.64 -10.88
CA GLU A 53 1.15 9.57 -9.89
C GLU A 53 0.81 10.98 -10.42
N LYS A 54 1.37 11.37 -11.57
CA LYS A 54 1.19 12.68 -12.21
C LYS A 54 0.25 12.62 -13.42
N LEU A 55 -0.24 11.43 -13.77
CA LEU A 55 -1.11 11.27 -14.92
C LEU A 55 -2.52 11.77 -14.62
N THR A 56 -3.01 12.60 -15.52
CA THR A 56 -4.40 13.06 -15.57
C THR A 56 -5.33 11.98 -16.11
N THR A 57 -4.87 11.26 -17.13
CA THR A 57 -5.67 10.28 -17.87
C THR A 57 -4.79 9.06 -18.16
N PRO A 58 -4.61 8.18 -17.18
CA PRO A 58 -3.93 6.91 -17.39
C PRO A 58 -4.71 6.04 -18.38
N ASN A 59 -3.98 5.28 -19.19
CA ASN A 59 -4.56 4.27 -20.07
C ASN A 59 -5.08 3.05 -19.27
N HIS A 60 -5.76 2.13 -19.95
CA HIS A 60 -6.36 0.96 -19.31
C HIS A 60 -5.37 0.13 -18.47
N ASN A 61 -4.19 -0.16 -19.01
CA ASN A 61 -3.19 -0.98 -18.31
C ASN A 61 -2.64 -0.23 -17.08
N GLN A 62 -2.43 1.09 -17.18
CA GLN A 62 -2.03 1.95 -16.08
C GLN A 62 -3.11 2.00 -14.98
N ASN A 63 -4.38 2.06 -15.36
CA ASN A 63 -5.51 1.96 -14.43
C ASN A 63 -5.54 0.60 -13.73
N CYS A 64 -5.33 -0.50 -14.47
CA CYS A 64 -5.26 -1.84 -13.88
C CYS A 64 -4.09 -1.98 -12.90
N PHE A 65 -2.93 -1.42 -13.24
CA PHE A 65 -1.78 -1.39 -12.36
C PHE A 65 -2.09 -0.63 -11.06
N ALA A 66 -2.65 0.58 -11.17
CA ALA A 66 -3.03 1.40 -10.03
C ALA A 66 -4.02 0.67 -9.13
N LYS A 67 -5.08 0.10 -9.71
CA LYS A 67 -6.09 -0.70 -9.00
C LYS A 67 -5.46 -1.85 -8.24
N CYS A 68 -4.67 -2.69 -8.91
CA CYS A 68 -3.99 -3.82 -8.30
C CYS A 68 -3.14 -3.38 -7.09
N LEU A 69 -2.40 -2.28 -7.24
CA LEU A 69 -1.51 -1.82 -6.19
C LEU A 69 -2.31 -1.33 -4.97
N VAL A 70 -3.33 -0.50 -5.17
CA VAL A 70 -4.14 0.00 -4.04
C VAL A 70 -5.00 -1.09 -3.40
N GLU A 71 -5.42 -2.12 -4.14
CA GLU A 71 -6.07 -3.33 -3.60
C GLU A 71 -5.11 -4.14 -2.73
N LYS A 72 -3.89 -4.42 -3.21
CA LYS A 72 -2.87 -5.15 -2.43
C LYS A 72 -2.43 -4.40 -1.19
N LEU A 73 -2.38 -3.08 -1.27
CA LEU A 73 -2.13 -2.23 -0.13
C LEU A 73 -3.35 -2.10 0.78
N GLY A 74 -4.54 -2.56 0.37
CA GLY A 74 -5.74 -2.57 1.20
C GLY A 74 -6.47 -1.24 1.30
N PHE A 75 -6.29 -0.33 0.35
CA PHE A 75 -7.06 0.91 0.24
C PHE A 75 -8.41 0.72 -0.44
N ILE A 76 -8.63 -0.43 -1.08
CA ILE A 76 -9.91 -0.82 -1.64
C ILE A 76 -10.37 -2.07 -0.89
N THR A 77 -11.58 -2.01 -0.33
CA THR A 77 -12.24 -3.10 0.36
C THR A 77 -12.72 -4.18 -0.62
N SER A 78 -13.07 -5.37 -0.12
CA SER A 78 -13.58 -6.45 -0.97
C SER A 78 -14.89 -6.12 -1.72
N SER A 79 -15.65 -5.12 -1.26
CA SER A 79 -16.85 -4.62 -1.93
C SER A 79 -16.56 -3.54 -2.99
N GLY A 80 -15.29 -3.20 -3.20
CA GLY A 80 -14.82 -2.18 -4.13
C GLY A 80 -14.88 -0.75 -3.60
N ASP A 81 -15.17 -0.54 -2.32
CA ASP A 81 -15.21 0.80 -1.71
C ASP A 81 -13.82 1.20 -1.19
N ILE A 82 -13.47 2.49 -1.23
CA ILE A 82 -12.23 3.00 -0.64
C ILE A 82 -12.29 2.85 0.90
N ASP A 83 -11.24 2.27 1.49
CA ASP A 83 -11.08 2.17 2.94
C ASP A 83 -10.66 3.53 3.51
N MET A 84 -11.66 4.35 3.87
CA MET A 84 -11.43 5.69 4.40
C MET A 84 -10.72 5.72 5.75
N ASP A 85 -10.77 4.65 6.53
CA ASP A 85 -10.03 4.57 7.79
C ASP A 85 -8.54 4.35 7.53
N LYS A 86 -8.21 3.61 6.47
CA LYS A 86 -6.84 3.52 5.99
C LYS A 86 -6.35 4.83 5.38
N VAL A 87 -7.16 5.50 4.56
CA VAL A 87 -6.80 6.80 3.98
C VAL A 87 -6.53 7.85 5.07
N LYS A 88 -7.33 7.90 6.15
CA LYS A 88 -7.07 8.81 7.28
C LYS A 88 -5.74 8.55 7.98
N LYS A 89 -5.31 7.28 8.08
CA LYS A 89 -3.99 6.97 8.66
C LYS A 89 -2.84 7.47 7.79
N GLU A 90 -3.01 7.45 6.47
CA GLU A 90 -2.02 8.05 5.56
C GLU A 90 -2.07 9.58 5.63
N ASP A 91 -3.26 10.17 5.78
CA ASP A 91 -3.44 11.61 5.99
C ASP A 91 -2.69 12.14 7.22
N GLU A 92 -2.70 11.38 8.33
CA GLU A 92 -1.90 11.69 9.54
C GLU A 92 -0.39 11.79 9.27
N LEU A 93 0.09 11.17 8.18
CA LEU A 93 1.50 11.16 7.77
C LEU A 93 1.81 12.14 6.63
N HIS A 94 0.81 12.44 5.79
CA HIS A 94 0.99 13.11 4.50
C HIS A 94 0.18 14.40 4.32
N GLU A 95 -0.65 14.78 5.29
CA GLU A 95 -1.44 16.01 5.29
C GLU A 95 -2.23 16.21 3.98
N LEU A 96 -3.08 15.24 3.65
CA LEU A 96 -3.98 15.31 2.50
C LEU A 96 -4.98 16.47 2.71
N SER A 97 -5.34 17.14 1.61
CA SER A 97 -6.32 18.21 1.70
C SER A 97 -7.70 17.67 2.13
N PRO A 98 -8.47 18.41 2.94
CA PRO A 98 -9.83 18.03 3.32
C PRO A 98 -10.72 17.76 2.10
N GLU A 99 -10.50 18.49 1.01
CA GLU A 99 -11.20 18.33 -0.26
C GLU A 99 -10.85 17.01 -0.95
N LEU A 100 -9.58 16.59 -0.94
CA LEU A 100 -9.17 15.29 -1.45
C LEU A 100 -9.79 14.16 -0.63
N MET A 101 -9.74 14.26 0.69
CA MET A 101 -10.35 13.29 1.61
C MET A 101 -11.85 13.12 1.36
N LYS A 102 -12.55 14.24 1.19
CA LYS A 102 -13.97 14.25 0.83
C LYS A 102 -14.20 13.59 -0.54
N CYS A 103 -13.40 13.97 -1.54
CA CYS A 103 -13.53 13.42 -2.89
C CYS A 103 -13.38 11.90 -2.90
N LEU A 104 -12.33 11.36 -2.26
CA LEU A 104 -12.10 9.92 -2.14
C LEU A 104 -13.27 9.19 -1.47
N GLY A 105 -13.90 9.80 -0.45
CA GLY A 105 -15.09 9.25 0.20
C GLY A 105 -16.34 9.21 -0.69
N GLU A 106 -16.36 9.99 -1.78
CA GLU A 106 -17.50 10.14 -2.70
C GLU A 106 -17.26 9.47 -4.08
N VAL A 107 -16.05 8.93 -4.35
CA VAL A 107 -15.68 8.26 -5.63
C VAL A 107 -16.62 7.10 -5.98
N GLY A 108 -17.24 6.47 -4.98
CA GLY A 108 -18.05 5.28 -5.14
C GLY A 108 -17.21 4.02 -5.38
N LYS A 109 -17.81 3.01 -6.01
CA LYS A 109 -17.18 1.69 -6.19
C LYS A 109 -16.11 1.68 -7.29
N ILE A 110 -15.06 0.92 -7.02
CA ILE A 110 -13.95 0.59 -7.92
C ILE A 110 -13.97 -0.93 -8.14
N GLN A 111 -14.60 -1.38 -9.23
CA GLN A 111 -14.74 -2.80 -9.56
C GLN A 111 -13.89 -3.19 -10.77
N GLY A 112 -13.86 -2.32 -11.78
CA GLY A 112 -13.03 -2.45 -12.97
C GLY A 112 -11.78 -1.58 -12.90
N CYS A 113 -10.82 -1.83 -13.80
CA CYS A 113 -9.62 -0.99 -13.90
C CYS A 113 -9.99 0.47 -14.14
N ASP A 114 -10.87 0.73 -15.11
CA ASP A 114 -11.19 2.10 -15.54
C ASP A 114 -11.95 2.90 -14.47
N ASP A 115 -12.50 2.26 -13.44
CA ASP A 115 -13.05 2.97 -12.28
C ASP A 115 -11.97 3.77 -11.52
N MET A 116 -10.69 3.41 -11.66
CA MET A 116 -9.58 4.18 -11.08
C MET A 116 -9.48 5.59 -11.63
N LEU A 117 -10.02 5.87 -12.82
CA LEU A 117 -10.04 7.22 -13.37
C LEU A 117 -10.69 8.22 -12.39
N LYS A 118 -11.73 7.81 -11.68
CA LYS A 118 -12.41 8.64 -10.66
C LYS A 118 -11.45 9.05 -9.53
N VAL A 119 -10.55 8.15 -9.13
CA VAL A 119 -9.53 8.41 -8.11
C VAL A 119 -8.46 9.38 -8.63
N PHE A 120 -8.01 9.18 -9.87
CA PHE A 120 -7.05 10.09 -10.52
C PHE A 120 -7.64 11.50 -10.69
N GLU A 121 -8.91 11.61 -11.09
CA GLU A 121 -9.63 12.88 -11.18
C GLU A 121 -9.73 13.59 -9.82
N CYS A 122 -10.06 12.85 -8.75
CA CYS A 122 -10.05 13.40 -7.39
C CYS A 122 -8.67 13.94 -7.00
N LYS A 123 -7.62 13.14 -7.21
CA LYS A 123 -6.26 13.53 -6.87
C LYS A 123 -5.82 14.78 -7.64
N GLN A 124 -6.01 14.79 -8.95
CA GLN A 124 -5.60 15.90 -9.81
C GLN A 124 -6.31 17.22 -9.46
N LYS A 125 -7.58 17.14 -9.03
CA LYS A 125 -8.35 18.33 -8.68
C LYS A 125 -7.86 19.01 -7.41
N TYR A 126 -7.20 18.28 -6.51
CA TYR A 126 -6.93 18.71 -5.14
C TYR A 126 -5.47 18.51 -4.66
N MET A 127 -4.57 18.12 -5.56
CA MET A 127 -3.11 18.16 -5.39
C MET A 127 -2.49 19.17 -6.36
#